data_AF-A0A7W7MUF6-F1
#
_entry.id   AF-A0A7W7MUF6-F1
#
_cell.length_a   1.000
_cell.length_b   1.000
_cell.length_c   1.000
_cell.angle_alpha   90.00
_cell.angle_beta   90.00
_cell.angle_gamma   90.00
#
_symmetry.space_group_name_H-M   'P 1'
#
loop_
_entity.id
_entity.type
_entity.pdbx_description
1 polymer ?
#
loop_
_entity_poly.entity_id
_entity_poly.type
_entity_poly.pdbx_seq_one_letter_code
_entity_poly.pdbx_strand_id
1 'polypeptide(L)'
;MSVNKRQILLVGGVAVLILIGLAVGRAARDEGPGTLDAPATQACDDFAAGVDDAETKTERLALADKVNKSSAQSDNEAISEKAAAMGRSANGSTKEWQAGADDFAQACRDAGWT
;
A
#
# COMPACT_ATOMS: atom_id res chain seq x y z
N MET A 1 -38.35 -22.90 -5.27
CA MET A 1 -37.95 -21.88 -6.28
C MET A 1 -36.84 -22.45 -7.12
N SER A 2 -37.12 -22.78 -8.39
CA SER A 2 -36.14 -23.34 -9.31
C SER A 2 -35.24 -22.21 -9.83
N VAL A 3 -34.03 -22.11 -9.28
CA VAL A 3 -33.03 -21.15 -9.77
C VAL A 3 -32.55 -21.62 -11.15
N ASN A 4 -32.86 -20.82 -12.16
CA ASN A 4 -32.62 -21.17 -13.56
C ASN A 4 -31.14 -20.96 -13.90
N LYS A 5 -30.46 -21.96 -14.49
CA LYS A 5 -29.01 -21.97 -14.75
C LYS A 5 -28.49 -20.74 -15.51
N ARG A 6 -29.36 -20.05 -16.25
CA ARG A 6 -29.04 -18.80 -16.96
C ARG A 6 -28.82 -17.59 -16.04
N GLN A 7 -29.46 -17.53 -14.87
CA GLN A 7 -29.22 -16.44 -13.90
C GLN A 7 -27.90 -16.61 -13.14
N ILE A 8 -27.44 -17.85 -12.94
CA ILE A 8 -26.14 -18.13 -12.31
C ILE A 8 -24.99 -17.66 -13.20
N LEU A 9 -25.12 -17.80 -14.53
CA LEU A 9 -24.09 -17.37 -15.49
C LEU A 9 -23.96 -15.84 -15.60
N LEU A 10 -25.06 -15.10 -15.50
CA LEU A 10 -25.04 -13.63 -15.58
C LEU A 10 -24.50 -12.99 -14.29
N VAL A 11 -24.87 -13.52 -13.11
CA VAL A 11 -24.34 -13.02 -11.82
C VAL A 11 -22.89 -13.46 -11.62
N GLY A 12 -22.52 -14.66 -12.07
CA GLY A 12 -21.13 -15.14 -12.03
C GLY A 12 -20.18 -14.36 -12.95
N GLY A 13 -20.66 -13.93 -14.14
CA GLY A 13 -19.82 -13.21 -15.10
C GLY A 13 -19.37 -11.82 -14.64
N VAL A 14 -20.22 -11.09 -13.92
CA VAL A 14 -19.89 -9.73 -13.43
C VAL A 14 -18.91 -9.80 -12.24
N ALA A 15 -19.05 -10.80 -11.37
CA ALA A 15 -18.10 -11.01 -10.26
C ALA A 15 -16.70 -11.39 -10.77
N VAL A 16 -16.60 -12.12 -11.89
CA VAL A 16 -15.31 -12.51 -12.47
C VAL A 16 -14.62 -11.34 -13.20
N LEU A 17 -15.36 -10.41 -13.79
CA LEU A 17 -14.76 -9.22 -14.43
C LEU A 17 -14.13 -8.25 -13.41
N ILE A 18 -14.69 -8.14 -12.19
CA ILE A 18 -14.08 -7.35 -11.12
C ILE A 18 -12.78 -8.03 -10.62
N LEU A 19 -12.70 -9.35 -10.65
CA LEU A 19 -11.50 -10.09 -10.23
C LEU A 19 -10.38 -10.08 -11.29
N ILE A 20 -10.71 -10.06 -12.58
CA ILE A 20 -9.68 -10.03 -13.65
C ILE A 20 -9.11 -8.61 -13.84
N GLY A 21 -9.88 -7.56 -13.54
CA GLY A 21 -9.35 -6.18 -13.53
C GLY A 21 -8.23 -5.96 -12.51
N LEU A 22 -8.19 -6.75 -11.43
CA LEU A 22 -7.13 -6.72 -10.42
C LEU A 22 -5.87 -7.51 -10.81
N ALA A 23 -5.94 -8.38 -11.82
CA ALA A 23 -4.81 -9.25 -12.20
C ALA A 23 -3.92 -8.66 -13.32
N VAL A 24 -4.38 -7.65 -14.05
CA VAL A 24 -3.63 -7.05 -15.18
C VAL A 24 -2.80 -5.81 -14.76
N GLY A 25 -2.85 -5.43 -13.47
CA GLY A 25 -2.29 -4.17 -12.97
C GLY A 25 -1.13 -4.33 -11.98
N ARG A 26 -0.24 -5.30 -12.18
CA ARG A 26 1.12 -5.38 -11.60
C ARG A 26 1.73 -6.71 -12.03
N ALA A 27 2.36 -6.72 -13.22
CA ALA A 27 3.59 -7.48 -13.27
C ALA A 27 4.48 -6.81 -12.21
N ALA A 28 4.58 -7.43 -11.03
CA ALA A 28 5.55 -7.05 -10.03
C ALA A 28 6.89 -7.11 -10.75
N ARG A 29 7.37 -5.95 -11.20
CA ARG A 29 8.78 -5.83 -11.49
C ARG A 29 9.42 -6.10 -10.15
N ASP A 30 10.15 -7.19 -10.09
CA ASP A 30 11.04 -7.51 -8.98
C ASP A 30 12.24 -6.54 -9.09
N GLU A 31 11.92 -5.24 -9.08
CA GLU A 31 12.87 -4.19 -8.76
C GLU A 31 13.17 -4.46 -7.29
N GLY A 32 14.36 -5.00 -7.03
CA GLY A 32 14.81 -5.26 -5.66
C GLY A 32 14.66 -4.02 -4.77
N PRO A 33 15.00 -4.10 -3.48
CA PRO A 33 14.65 -3.08 -2.49
C PRO A 33 15.17 -1.65 -2.78
N GLY A 34 15.98 -1.48 -3.81
CA GLY A 34 16.55 -0.20 -4.22
C GLY A 34 17.65 0.25 -3.27
N THR A 35 18.29 1.36 -3.62
CA THR A 35 19.19 2.04 -2.68
C THR A 35 18.37 3.01 -1.84
N LEU A 36 18.67 3.11 -0.54
CA LEU A 36 18.09 4.14 0.31
C LEU A 36 18.71 5.50 -0.03
N ASP A 37 18.04 6.27 -0.89
CA ASP A 37 18.39 7.67 -1.12
C ASP A 37 17.88 8.57 0.03
N ALA A 38 18.25 9.86 0.00
CA ALA A 38 17.87 10.78 1.05
C ALA A 38 16.33 10.93 1.17
N PRO A 39 15.55 11.07 0.09
CA PRO A 39 14.08 11.06 0.16
C PRO A 39 13.48 9.77 0.75
N ALA A 40 13.99 8.59 0.39
CA ALA A 40 13.55 7.32 0.96
C ALA A 40 13.87 7.23 2.46
N THR A 41 15.06 7.66 2.85
CA THR A 41 15.47 7.72 4.26
C THR A 41 14.53 8.62 5.05
N GLN A 42 14.26 9.82 4.54
CA GLN A 42 13.32 10.78 5.13
C GLN A 42 11.92 10.17 5.27
N ALA A 43 11.44 9.42 4.28
CA ALA A 43 10.15 8.76 4.33
C ALA A 43 10.08 7.68 5.42
N CYS A 44 11.14 6.87 5.56
CA CYS A 44 11.24 5.87 6.62
C CYS A 44 11.34 6.51 8.02
N ASP A 45 12.11 7.59 8.17
CA ASP A 45 12.21 8.36 9.41
C ASP A 45 10.88 9.01 9.79
N ASP A 46 10.21 9.65 8.82
CA ASP A 46 8.92 10.30 9.03
C ASP A 46 7.84 9.31 9.44
N PHE A 47 7.85 8.09 8.85
CA PHE A 47 6.99 7.00 9.26
C PHE A 47 7.27 6.55 10.68
N ALA A 48 8.53 6.25 11.00
CA ALA A 48 8.93 5.77 12.32
C ALA A 48 8.61 6.77 13.43
N ALA A 49 8.77 8.06 13.14
CA ALA A 49 8.47 9.13 14.08
C ALA A 49 6.96 9.31 14.36
N GLY A 50 6.07 8.81 13.51
CA GLY A 50 4.63 9.09 13.61
C GLY A 50 3.73 7.87 13.71
N VAL A 51 4.22 6.66 13.43
CA VAL A 51 3.37 5.45 13.34
C VAL A 51 2.70 5.11 14.68
N ASP A 52 3.40 5.30 15.79
CA ASP A 52 2.87 5.02 17.13
C ASP A 52 1.80 6.03 17.57
N ASP A 53 1.86 7.26 17.05
CA ASP A 53 0.87 8.32 17.33
C ASP A 53 -0.32 8.27 16.35
N ALA A 54 -0.27 7.43 15.30
CA ALA A 54 -1.28 7.34 14.26
C ALA A 54 -2.47 6.44 14.63
N GLU A 55 -3.12 6.73 15.76
CA GLU A 55 -4.19 5.90 16.31
C GLU A 55 -5.52 6.07 15.58
N THR A 56 -5.85 7.30 15.19
CA THR A 56 -7.10 7.64 14.51
C THR A 56 -6.94 7.66 12.99
N LYS A 57 -8.06 7.55 12.28
CA LYS A 57 -8.08 7.66 10.81
C LYS A 57 -7.44 8.96 10.31
N THR A 58 -7.69 10.08 10.98
CA THR A 58 -7.14 11.38 10.58
C THR A 58 -5.63 11.41 10.73
N GLU A 59 -5.09 10.88 11.83
CA GLU A 59 -3.64 10.84 12.07
C GLU A 59 -2.94 9.90 11.08
N ARG A 60 -3.52 8.74 10.79
CA ARG A 60 -3.00 7.82 9.76
C ARG A 60 -2.93 8.46 8.39
N LEU A 61 -3.97 9.18 8.00
CA LEU A 61 -4.00 9.90 6.73
C LEU A 61 -2.96 11.03 6.70
N ALA A 62 -2.79 11.77 7.80
CA ALA A 62 -1.78 12.81 7.91
C ALA A 62 -0.35 12.25 7.84
N LEU A 63 -0.09 11.14 8.53
CA LEU A 63 1.18 10.44 8.47
C LEU A 63 1.46 9.92 7.05
N ALA A 64 0.47 9.26 6.45
CA ALA A 64 0.61 8.74 5.10
C ALA A 64 0.86 9.85 4.06
N ASP A 65 0.20 11.00 4.18
CA ASP A 65 0.45 12.15 3.30
C ASP A 65 1.89 12.66 3.45
N LYS A 66 2.37 12.78 4.69
CA LYS A 66 3.76 13.17 4.98
C LYS A 66 4.76 12.19 4.37
N VAL A 67 4.59 10.89 4.61
CA VAL A 67 5.47 9.83 4.08
C VAL A 67 5.46 9.81 2.56
N ASN A 68 4.28 9.92 1.92
CA ASN A 68 4.16 10.00 0.47
C ASN A 68 4.88 11.22 -0.11
N LYS A 69 4.79 12.37 0.57
CA LYS A 69 5.47 13.60 0.14
C LYS A 69 7.00 13.45 0.22
N SER A 70 7.49 12.79 1.27
CA SER A 70 8.92 12.52 1.44
C SER A 70 9.41 11.50 0.40
N SER A 71 8.65 10.44 0.12
CA SER A 71 9.05 9.42 -0.85
C SER A 71 8.88 9.85 -2.32
N ALA A 72 8.03 10.84 -2.63
CA ALA A 72 7.72 11.22 -4.02
C ALA A 72 8.93 11.71 -4.85
N GLN A 73 10.04 12.07 -4.19
CA GLN A 73 11.29 12.51 -4.83
C GLN A 73 12.35 11.42 -4.84
N SER A 74 12.03 10.23 -4.32
CA SER A 74 12.95 9.10 -4.26
C SER A 74 13.06 8.42 -5.62
N ASP A 75 14.28 8.01 -5.96
CA ASP A 75 14.57 7.06 -7.04
C ASP A 75 14.32 5.61 -6.57
N ASN A 76 14.01 5.39 -5.29
CA ASN A 76 13.59 4.09 -4.76
C ASN A 76 12.09 3.84 -5.02
N GLU A 77 11.81 3.20 -6.16
CA GLU A 77 10.43 2.89 -6.59
C GLU A 77 9.71 1.97 -5.59
N ALA A 78 10.42 1.04 -4.95
CA ALA A 78 9.84 0.11 -3.97
C ALA A 78 9.31 0.86 -2.74
N ILE A 79 10.11 1.79 -2.18
CA ILE A 79 9.68 2.64 -1.05
C ILE A 79 8.49 3.52 -1.47
N SER A 80 8.56 4.15 -2.65
CA SER A 80 7.48 5.01 -3.16
C SER A 80 6.17 4.24 -3.37
N GLU A 81 6.23 3.04 -3.94
CA GLU A 81 5.06 2.18 -4.12
C GLU A 81 4.46 1.75 -2.78
N LYS A 82 5.30 1.34 -1.83
CA LYS A 82 4.87 0.90 -0.50
C LYS A 82 4.30 2.05 0.32
N ALA A 83 4.87 3.26 0.23
CA ALA A 83 4.31 4.46 0.82
C ALA A 83 2.90 4.74 0.27
N ALA A 84 2.74 4.67 -1.05
CA ALA A 84 1.44 4.88 -1.69
C ALA A 84 0.42 3.80 -1.31
N ALA A 85 0.85 2.55 -1.18
CA ALA A 85 0.01 1.44 -0.71
C ALA A 85 -0.44 1.63 0.74
N MET A 86 0.49 1.98 1.63
CA MET A 86 0.20 2.33 3.02
C MET A 86 -0.81 3.49 3.08
N GLY A 87 -0.64 4.53 2.26
CA GLY A 87 -1.58 5.65 2.22
C GLY A 87 -2.99 5.29 1.78
N ARG A 88 -3.15 4.34 0.86
CA ARG A 88 -4.49 3.78 0.53
C ARG A 88 -5.10 3.03 1.71
N SER A 89 -4.28 2.29 2.46
CA SER A 89 -4.72 1.53 3.64
C SER A 89 -5.12 2.41 4.82
N ALA A 90 -4.52 3.61 4.96
CA ALA A 90 -4.80 4.57 6.03
C ALA A 90 -6.27 5.02 6.08
N ASN A 91 -6.97 4.99 4.95
CA ASN A 91 -8.40 5.32 4.87
C ASN A 91 -9.33 4.18 5.33
N GLY A 92 -8.78 2.96 5.43
CA GLY A 92 -9.49 1.73 5.78
C GLY A 92 -9.65 1.52 7.29
N SER A 93 -9.89 0.27 7.65
CA SER A 93 -9.93 -0.23 9.02
C SER A 93 -8.54 -0.20 9.68
N THR A 94 -8.51 -0.29 11.01
CA THR A 94 -7.24 -0.42 11.77
C THR A 94 -6.39 -1.60 11.32
N LYS A 95 -7.01 -2.73 10.96
CA LYS A 95 -6.29 -3.90 10.46
C LYS A 95 -5.64 -3.64 9.10
N GLU A 96 -6.35 -2.96 8.19
CA GLU A 96 -5.81 -2.60 6.88
C GLU A 96 -4.65 -1.61 7.02
N TRP A 97 -4.80 -0.59 7.88
CA TRP A 97 -3.71 0.34 8.22
C TRP A 97 -2.48 -0.39 8.74
N GLN A 98 -2.64 -1.26 9.75
CA GLN A 98 -1.52 -2.02 10.34
C GLN A 98 -0.79 -2.85 9.30
N ALA A 99 -1.53 -3.57 8.44
CA ALA A 99 -0.91 -4.35 7.37
C ALA A 99 -0.13 -3.46 6.38
N GLY A 100 -0.66 -2.31 5.99
CA GLY A 100 0.03 -1.37 5.12
C GLY A 100 1.26 -0.72 5.78
N ALA A 101 1.18 -0.41 7.06
CA ALA A 101 2.27 0.12 7.87
C ALA A 101 3.40 -0.92 8.04
N ASP A 102 3.06 -2.17 8.32
CA ASP A 102 4.02 -3.28 8.43
C ASP A 102 4.74 -3.52 7.09
N ASP A 103 3.99 -3.51 5.98
CA ASP A 103 4.54 -3.65 4.63
C ASP A 103 5.52 -2.53 4.28
N PHE A 104 5.21 -1.27 4.66
CA PHE A 104 6.09 -0.14 4.44
C PHE A 104 7.34 -0.22 5.33
N ALA A 105 7.17 -0.55 6.61
CA ALA A 105 8.28 -0.74 7.54
C ALA A 105 9.23 -1.85 7.07
N GLN A 106 8.69 -2.94 6.50
CA GLN A 106 9.49 -4.00 5.92
C GLN A 106 10.28 -3.51 4.70
N ALA A 107 9.66 -2.74 3.81
CA ALA A 107 10.36 -2.16 2.66
C ALA A 107 11.52 -1.25 3.08
N CYS A 108 11.34 -0.43 4.13
CA CYS A 108 12.42 0.37 4.71
C CYS A 108 13.60 -0.51 5.17
N ARG A 109 13.33 -1.60 5.91
CA ARG A 109 14.37 -2.54 6.36
C ARG A 109 15.06 -3.25 5.20
N ASP A 110 14.30 -3.69 4.20
CA ASP A 110 14.84 -4.36 3.02
C ASP A 110 15.74 -3.42 2.19
N ALA A 111 15.44 -2.11 2.19
CA ALA A 111 16.27 -1.06 1.60
C ALA A 111 17.48 -0.67 2.46
N GLY A 112 17.64 -1.24 3.66
CA GLY A 112 18.78 -1.04 4.54
C GLY A 112 18.63 0.08 5.58
N TRP A 113 17.41 0.56 5.84
CA TRP A 113 17.13 1.49 6.94
C TRP A 113 17.24 0.80 8.30
N THR A 114 17.93 1.44 9.26
CA THR A 114 18.25 0.90 10.60
C THR A 114 18.12 1.94 11.68
#